data_AF-A0A3M5V9B8-F1
#
_entry.id   AF-A0A3M5V9B8-F1
#
_cell.length_a   1.000
_cell.length_b   1.000
_cell.length_c   1.000
_cell.angle_alpha   90.00
_cell.angle_beta   90.00
_cell.angle_gamma   90.00
#
_symmetry.space_group_name_H-M   'P 1'
#
loop_
_entity.id
_entity.type
_entity.pdbx_description
1 polymer ?
#
loop_
_entity_poly.entity_id
_entity_poly.type
_entity_poly.pdbx_seq_one_letter_code
_entity_poly.pdbx_strand_id
1 'polypeptide(L)' 'MVVRDVAPYSVVGGNPCKFIRWRFEEDVRDLLLQAAWWDWPMEEVKSVARTLCSSDMDAFLAYIRQRQAPVKQPAN' A
#
# COMPACT_ATOMS: atom_id res chain seq x y z
N MET A 1 -24.48 6.95 3.43
CA MET A 1 -24.60 5.49 3.67
C MET A 1 -23.82 4.76 2.59
N VAL A 2 -22.89 3.87 2.98
CA VAL A 2 -22.20 2.98 2.04
C VAL A 2 -23.10 1.78 1.83
N VAL A 3 -23.63 1.64 0.61
CA VAL A 3 -24.63 0.62 0.24
C VAL A 3 -24.09 -0.40 -0.78
N ARG A 4 -22.81 -0.28 -1.15
CA ARG A 4 -22.12 -1.08 -2.15
C ARG A 4 -20.67 -1.28 -1.74
N ASP A 5 -20.04 -2.32 -2.27
CA ASP A 5 -18.60 -2.59 -2.08
C ASP A 5 -17.73 -1.40 -2.51
N VAL A 6 -16.66 -1.19 -1.76
CA VAL A 6 -15.72 -0.09 -1.93
C VAL A 6 -14.38 -0.68 -2.36
N ALA A 7 -13.91 -0.31 -3.54
CA ALA A 7 -12.64 -0.80 -4.05
C ALA A 7 -11.47 -0.36 -3.14
N PRO A 8 -10.41 -1.17 -2.97
CA PRO A 8 -9.23 -0.80 -2.20
C PRO A 8 -8.65 0.54 -2.67
N TYR A 9 -8.33 1.41 -1.71
CA TYR A 9 -7.83 2.77 -1.97
C TYR A 9 -8.76 3.70 -2.78
N SER A 10 -10.05 3.34 -2.94
CA SER A 10 -11.05 4.27 -3.49
C SER A 10 -11.52 5.25 -2.42
N VAL A 11 -11.71 6.50 -2.84
CA VAL A 11 -12.34 7.55 -2.04
C VAL A 11 -13.79 7.61 -2.49
N VAL A 12 -14.72 7.30 -1.57
CA VAL A 12 -16.17 7.35 -1.79
C VAL A 12 -16.82 8.36 -0.85
N GLY A 13 -17.92 8.97 -1.27
CA GLY A 13 -18.66 9.92 -0.43
C GLY A 13 -20.04 10.27 -0.98
N GLY A 14 -20.84 10.97 -0.17
CA GLY A 14 -22.23 11.32 -0.47
C GLY A 14 -23.26 10.35 0.13
N ASN A 15 -24.55 10.66 -0.04
CA ASN A 15 -25.65 9.79 0.37
C ASN A 15 -26.67 9.63 -0.78
N PRO A 16 -26.69 8.50 -1.50
CA PRO A 16 -25.82 7.32 -1.35
C PRO A 16 -24.37 7.56 -1.82
N CYS A 17 -23.42 6.82 -1.22
CA CYS A 17 -22.00 6.95 -1.54
C CYS A 17 -21.72 6.63 -3.03
N LYS A 18 -20.97 7.52 -3.69
CA LYS A 18 -20.44 7.34 -5.05
C LYS A 18 -18.92 7.43 -5.03
N PHE A 19 -18.29 6.85 -6.05
CA PHE A 19 -16.86 7.01 -6.30
C PHE A 19 -16.53 8.49 -6.53
N ILE A 20 -15.50 8.99 -5.84
CA ILE A 20 -14.99 10.35 -5.99
C ILE A 20 -13.67 10.31 -6.77
N ARG A 21 -12.69 9.56 -6.26
CA ARG A 21 -11.35 9.46 -6.85
C ARG A 21 -10.55 8.32 -6.23
N TRP A 22 -9.38 8.03 -6.78
CA TRP A 22 -8.40 7.15 -6.15
C TRP A 22 -7.52 7.92 -5.17
N ARG A 23 -7.04 7.24 -4.11
CA ARG A 23 -6.02 7.80 -3.21
C ARG A 23 -4.65 7.85 -3.86
N PHE A 24 -4.33 6.85 -4.67
CA PHE A 24 -3.06 6.68 -5.35
C PHE A 24 -3.29 6.16 -6.78
N GLU A 25 -2.27 6.31 -7.63
CA GLU A 25 -2.24 5.73 -8.98
C GLU A 25 -2.36 4.19 -8.94
N GLU A 26 -2.75 3.58 -10.05
CA GLU A 26 -2.96 2.13 -10.14
C GLU A 26 -1.74 1.31 -9.76
N ASP A 27 -0.58 1.61 -10.33
CA ASP A 27 0.66 0.90 -10.05
C ASP A 27 1.04 0.95 -8.56
N VAL A 28 0.77 2.08 -7.90
CA VAL A 28 1.04 2.27 -6.47
C VAL A 28 0.07 1.44 -5.63
N ARG A 29 -1.22 1.43 -5.99
CA ARG A 29 -2.23 0.62 -5.30
C ARG A 29 -1.90 -0.86 -5.40
N ASP A 30 -1.56 -1.33 -6.60
CA ASP A 30 -1.22 -2.73 -6.84
C ASP A 30 0.02 -3.15 -6.05
N LEU A 31 1.08 -2.32 -6.09
CA LEU A 31 2.30 -2.58 -5.31
C LEU A 31 2.03 -2.64 -3.80
N LEU A 32 1.21 -1.73 -3.26
CA LEU A 32 0.85 -1.72 -1.84
C LEU A 32 0.02 -2.95 -1.44
N LEU A 33 -0.92 -3.36 -2.31
CA LEU A 33 -1.74 -4.56 -2.10
C LEU A 33 -0.89 -5.83 -2.14
N GLN A 34 0.05 -5.93 -3.08
CA GLN A 34 0.98 -7.05 -3.17
C GLN A 34 1.94 -7.09 -1.97
N ALA A 35 2.37 -5.92 -1.48
CA ALA A 35 3.25 -5.82 -0.34
C ALA A 35 2.58 -6.27 0.96
N ALA A 36 1.27 -6.01 1.11
CA ALA A 36 0.50 -6.27 2.31
C ALA A 36 1.27 -5.86 3.59
N TRP A 37 1.78 -4.64 3.62
CA TRP A 37 2.73 -4.19 4.65
C TRP A 37 2.17 -4.26 6.07
N TRP A 38 0.85 -4.30 6.22
CA TRP A 38 0.17 -4.51 7.50
C TRP A 38 0.35 -5.94 8.07
N ASP A 39 0.74 -6.92 7.23
CA ASP A 39 1.04 -8.30 7.63
C ASP A 39 2.53 -8.51 7.98
N TRP A 40 3.36 -7.46 7.87
CA TRP A 40 4.80 -7.56 8.15
C TRP A 40 5.11 -7.62 9.65
N PRO A 41 6.31 -8.12 10.04
CA PRO A 41 6.75 -8.09 11.43
C PRO A 41 6.73 -6.66 12.00
N MET A 42 6.20 -6.50 13.21
CA MET A 42 6.05 -5.19 13.88
C MET A 42 7.33 -4.35 13.89
N GLU A 43 8.49 -4.97 14.13
CA GLU A 43 9.78 -4.26 14.17
C GLU A 43 10.17 -3.68 12.80
N GLU A 44 9.81 -4.38 11.72
CA GLU A 44 10.02 -3.88 10.37
C GLU A 44 9.05 -2.75 10.04
N VAL A 45 7.77 -2.91 10.40
CA VAL A 45 6.76 -1.85 10.24
C VAL A 45 7.17 -0.58 10.97
N LYS A 46 7.72 -0.69 12.20
CA LYS A 46 8.25 0.45 12.95
C LYS A 46 9.41 1.15 12.24
N SER A 47 10.30 0.38 11.60
CA SER A 47 11.42 0.95 10.85
C SER A 47 10.94 1.81 9.67
N VAL A 48 9.91 1.34 8.96
CA VAL A 48 9.33 2.05 7.80
C VAL A 48 8.21 3.03 8.18
N ALA A 49 7.74 3.04 9.43
CA ALA A 49 6.64 3.87 9.90
C ALA A 49 6.87 5.37 9.65
N ARG A 50 8.14 5.81 9.73
CA ARG A 50 8.50 7.21 9.43
C ARG A 50 8.25 7.56 7.96
N THR A 51 8.50 6.63 7.05
CA THR A 51 8.29 6.78 5.60
C THR A 51 6.82 6.56 5.21
N LEU A 52 6.09 5.73 5.95
CA LEU A 52 4.63 5.58 5.79
C LEU A 52 3.87 6.86 6.14
N CYS A 53 4.38 7.65 7.09
CA CYS A 53 3.76 8.88 7.57
C CYS A 53 4.32 10.15 6.91
N SER A 54 5.20 10.04 5.91
CA SER A 54 5.73 11.19 5.18
C SER A 54 4.90 11.55 3.95
N SER A 55 5.04 12.80 3.51
CA SER A 55 4.48 13.29 2.24
C SER A 55 5.12 12.62 1.03
N ASP A 56 6.33 12.09 1.20
CA ASP A 56 7.10 11.34 0.21
C ASP A 56 6.86 9.86 0.44
N MET A 57 6.14 9.23 -0.50
CA MET A 57 5.89 7.79 -0.49
C MET A 57 6.85 7.04 -1.40
N ASP A 58 7.66 7.73 -2.21
CA ASP A 58 8.61 7.10 -3.15
C ASP A 58 9.66 6.28 -2.40
N ALA A 59 10.14 6.78 -1.27
CA ALA A 59 11.06 6.04 -0.40
C ALA A 59 10.43 4.74 0.13
N PHE A 60 9.13 4.74 0.44
CA PHE A 60 8.43 3.54 0.90
C PHE A 60 8.19 2.56 -0.26
N LEU A 61 7.82 3.05 -1.44
CA LEU A 61 7.65 2.21 -2.64
C LEU A 61 8.98 1.59 -3.09
N ALA A 62 10.09 2.34 -2.99
CA ALA A 62 11.42 1.81 -3.25
C ALA A 62 11.79 0.70 -2.26
N TYR A 63 11.47 0.86 -0.98
CA TYR A 63 11.66 -0.18 0.03
C TYR A 63 10.86 -1.44 -0.26
N ILE A 64 9.57 -1.32 -0.61
CA ILE A 64 8.74 -2.46 -1.02
C ILE A 64 9.36 -3.20 -2.20
N ARG A 65 9.80 -2.46 -3.23
CA ARG A 65 10.46 -3.06 -4.41
C ARG A 65 11.75 -3.79 -4.05
N GLN A 66 12.54 -3.25 -3.12
CA GLN A 66 13.74 -3.92 -2.61
C GLN A 66 13.40 -5.19 -1.82
N ARG A 67 12.33 -5.17 -1.02
CA ARG A 67 11.85 -6.35 -0.28
C ARG A 67 11.30 -7.44 -1.20
N GLN A 68 10.62 -7.05 -2.27
CA GLN A 68 10.10 -7.95 -3.30
C GLN A 68 11.18 -8.44 -4.27
N ALA A 69 12.39 -7.84 -4.25
CA ALA A 69 13.51 -8.38 -5.01
C ALA A 69 13.73 -9.82 -4.54
N PRO A 70 13.81 -10.80 -5.47
CA PRO A 70 13.94 -12.19 -5.09
C PRO A 70 15.22 -12.31 -4.27
N VAL A 71 15.08 -12.76 -3.02
CA VAL A 71 16.17 -13.36 -2.27
C VAL A 71 16.72 -14.42 -3.21
N LYS A 72 17.88 -14.17 -3.83
CA LYS A 72 18.64 -15.22 -4.51
C LYS A 72 18.96 -16.23 -3.42
N GLN A 73 18.15 -17.26 -3.31
CA GLN A 73 18.45 -18.45 -2.54
C GLN A 73 19.82 -18.93 -3.06
N PRO A 74 20.89 -18.98 -2.24
CA PRO A 74 22.08 -19.67 -2.68
C PRO A 74 21.70 -21.14 -2.85
N ALA A 75 21.78 -21.62 -4.09
CA ALA A 75 21.65 -23.03 -4.41
C ALA A 75 22.71 -23.79 -3.61
N ASN A 76 22.27 -24.73 -2.78
CA ASN A 76 23.11 -25.73 -2.13
C ASN A 76 23.02 -27.03 -2.93
#